data_AF-K4A388-F1
#
_entry.id   AF-K4A388-F1
#
_cell.length_a   1.000
_cell.length_b   1.000
_cell.length_c   1.000
_cell.angle_alpha   90.00
_cell.angle_beta   90.00
_cell.angle_gamma   90.00
#
_symmetry.space_group_name_H-M   'P 1'
#
loop_
_entity.id
_entity.type
_entity.pdbx_description
1 polymer ?
#
loop_
_entity_poly.entity_id
_entity_poly.type
_entity_poly.pdbx_seq_one_letter_code
_entity_poly.pdbx_strand_id
1 'polypeptide(L)'
;YENGGFLSPTEEKVVVEKLLSHHPCVDEKIGCGLDGIMVDRHPEFRQSRCLFVVRTNGDWVDFSYRKCLQAYIKEKYPSHADRFLQKHLVNRSSEPFRVQK
;
A
#
# COMPACT_ATOMS: atom_id res chain seq x y z
N TYR A 1 -13.15 2.01 8.46
CA TYR A 1 -12.69 3.32 7.99
C TYR A 1 -13.66 3.91 7.00
N GLU A 2 -14.11 5.11 7.32
CA GLU A 2 -14.85 5.97 6.40
C GLU A 2 -13.89 6.48 5.31
N ASN A 3 -14.45 6.95 4.19
CA ASN A 3 -13.65 7.53 3.11
C ASN A 3 -13.00 8.83 3.61
N GLY A 4 -11.70 9.00 3.39
CA GLY A 4 -10.91 10.10 3.95
C GLY A 4 -10.53 9.90 5.42
N GLY A 5 -10.86 8.75 6.01
CA GLY A 5 -10.53 8.43 7.39
C GLY A 5 -9.09 7.97 7.54
N PHE A 6 -8.41 8.45 8.59
CA PHE A 6 -7.09 7.99 8.98
C PHE A 6 -7.18 6.70 9.79
N LEU A 7 -6.15 5.86 9.68
CA LEU A 7 -6.00 4.69 10.53
C LEU A 7 -5.75 5.10 11.99
N SER A 8 -6.16 4.24 12.93
CA SER A 8 -5.71 4.38 14.32
C SER A 8 -4.17 4.37 14.37
N PRO A 9 -3.52 5.02 15.34
CA PRO A 9 -2.07 4.91 15.53
C PRO A 9 -1.56 3.46 15.61
N THR A 10 -2.34 2.57 16.24
CA THR A 10 -2.02 1.13 16.34
C THR A 10 -2.09 0.43 14.98
N GLU A 11 -3.12 0.70 14.19
CA GLU A 11 -3.32 0.06 12.88
C GLU A 11 -2.37 0.64 11.83
N GLU A 12 -2.13 1.95 11.88
CA GLU A 12 -1.11 2.63 11.11
C GLU A 12 0.26 1.98 11.33
N LYS A 13 0.68 1.84 12.59
CA LYS A 13 1.95 1.20 12.92
C LYS A 13 2.07 -0.20 12.32
N VAL A 14 1.01 -1.02 12.45
CA VAL A 14 0.99 -2.36 11.85
C VAL A 14 1.10 -2.29 10.33
N VAL A 15 0.37 -1.39 9.68
CA VAL A 15 0.39 -1.24 8.22
C VAL A 15 1.76 -0.77 7.74
N VAL A 16 2.38 0.19 8.44
CA VAL A 16 3.70 0.69 8.10
C VAL A 16 4.76 -0.39 8.26
N GLU A 17 4.81 -1.03 9.43
CA GLU A 17 5.85 -2.01 9.75
C GLU A 17 5.72 -3.34 9.02
N LYS A 18 4.49 -3.83 8.81
CA LYS A 18 4.24 -5.17 8.26
C LYS A 18 3.93 -5.17 6.77
N LEU A 19 3.62 -4.01 6.18
CA LEU A 19 3.20 -3.94 4.78
C LEU A 19 4.00 -2.90 4.01
N LEU A 20 3.90 -1.62 4.38
CA LEU A 20 4.52 -0.54 3.61
C LEU A 20 6.04 -0.72 3.52
N SER A 21 6.67 -1.17 4.61
CA SER A 21 8.10 -1.52 4.69
C SER A 21 8.58 -2.50 3.61
N HIS A 22 7.72 -3.41 3.15
CA HIS A 22 8.04 -4.39 2.11
C HIS A 22 7.69 -3.89 0.70
N HIS A 23 7.15 -2.68 0.54
CA HIS A 23 6.80 -2.18 -0.78
C HIS A 23 8.08 -2.01 -1.64
N PRO A 24 8.14 -2.52 -2.89
CA PRO A 24 9.35 -2.41 -3.73
C PRO A 24 9.83 -0.97 -4.00
N CYS A 25 8.93 0.00 -3.89
CA CYS A 25 9.21 1.43 -4.03
C CYS A 25 8.96 2.19 -2.71
N VAL A 26 9.25 1.59 -1.54
CA VAL A 26 8.91 2.17 -0.23
C VAL A 26 9.47 3.58 -0.04
N ASP A 27 10.71 3.84 -0.44
CA ASP A 27 11.36 5.15 -0.31
C ASP A 27 10.61 6.22 -1.12
N GLU A 28 10.18 5.89 -2.34
CA GLU A 28 9.37 6.79 -3.16
C GLU A 28 8.00 7.04 -2.51
N LYS A 29 7.40 6.03 -1.86
CA LYS A 29 6.10 6.20 -1.20
C LYS A 29 6.20 7.14 -0.01
N ILE A 30 7.15 6.91 0.89
CA ILE A 30 7.36 7.75 2.07
C ILE A 30 7.84 9.15 1.65
N GLY A 31 8.72 9.25 0.66
CA GLY A 31 9.18 10.54 0.12
C GLY A 31 9.78 11.44 1.19
N CYS A 32 9.13 12.59 1.44
CA CYS A 32 9.56 13.58 2.44
C CYS A 32 9.20 13.21 3.89
N GLY A 33 8.57 12.07 4.12
CA GLY A 33 8.17 11.58 5.44
C GLY A 33 6.69 11.20 5.49
N LEU A 34 6.34 10.29 6.38
CA LEU A 34 4.97 9.83 6.62
C LEU A 34 4.33 10.67 7.73
N ASP A 35 3.18 11.27 7.43
CA ASP A 35 2.31 11.96 8.41
C ASP A 35 1.20 11.03 8.90
N GLY A 36 0.69 10.16 8.02
CA GLY A 36 -0.22 9.09 8.41
C GLY A 36 -0.71 8.23 7.26
N ILE A 37 -1.56 7.24 7.57
CA ILE A 37 -2.20 6.38 6.56
C ILE A 37 -3.70 6.68 6.47
N MET A 38 -4.15 7.06 5.28
CA MET A 38 -5.55 7.37 4.98
C MET A 38 -6.19 6.26 4.16
N VAL A 39 -7.46 5.97 4.43
CA VAL A 39 -8.30 5.09 3.62
C VAL A 39 -9.28 5.92 2.83
N ASP A 40 -9.19 5.87 1.50
CA ASP A 40 -10.15 6.57 0.64
C ASP A 40 -10.43 5.77 -0.64
N ARG A 41 -11.40 6.21 -1.44
CA ARG A 41 -11.68 5.66 -2.76
C ARG A 41 -10.64 6.17 -3.77
N HIS A 42 -10.24 5.29 -4.68
CA HIS A 42 -9.39 5.72 -5.78
C HIS A 42 -10.16 6.76 -6.63
N PRO A 43 -9.60 7.94 -6.90
CA PRO A 43 -10.34 9.06 -7.51
C PRO A 43 -10.84 8.75 -8.93
N GLU A 44 -10.06 7.94 -9.64
CA GLU A 44 -10.41 7.44 -10.97
C GLU A 44 -11.20 6.13 -10.91
N PHE A 45 -10.92 5.27 -9.93
CA PHE A 45 -11.55 3.95 -9.78
C PHE A 45 -12.40 3.96 -8.52
N ARG A 46 -13.51 4.73 -8.57
CA ARG A 46 -14.36 5.03 -7.40
C ARG A 46 -15.02 3.82 -6.76
N GLN A 47 -14.93 2.65 -7.39
CA GLN A 47 -15.41 1.37 -6.85
C GLN A 47 -14.40 0.70 -5.90
N SER A 48 -13.11 1.05 -5.99
CA SER A 48 -12.05 0.50 -5.13
C SER A 48 -11.67 1.48 -4.03
N ARG A 49 -11.55 0.97 -2.80
CA ARG A 49 -10.89 1.66 -1.69
C ARG A 49 -9.40 1.31 -1.69
N CYS A 50 -8.57 2.31 -1.47
CA CYS A 50 -7.12 2.22 -1.42
C CYS A 50 -6.58 2.73 -0.09
N LEU A 51 -5.34 2.36 0.20
CA LEU A 51 -4.54 2.93 1.27
C LEU A 51 -3.64 4.00 0.67
N PHE A 52 -3.56 5.13 1.34
CA PHE A 52 -2.75 6.28 0.94
C PHE A 52 -1.77 6.62 2.06
N VAL A 53 -0.51 6.81 1.67
CA VAL A 53 0.49 7.49 2.51
C VAL A 53 0.19 8.97 2.39
N VAL A 54 -0.19 9.61 3.48
CA VAL A 54 -0.20 11.06 3.62
C VAL A 54 1.18 11.48 4.09
N ARG A 55 1.80 12.39 3.36
CA ARG A 55 3.16 12.84 3.61
C ARG A 55 3.18 14.11 4.43
N THR A 56 4.32 14.39 5.06
CA THR A 56 4.54 15.59 5.89
C THR A 56 4.40 16.91 5.13
N ASN A 57 4.50 16.89 3.80
CA ASN A 57 4.28 18.07 2.95
C ASN A 57 2.80 18.26 2.54
N GLY A 58 1.90 17.39 2.98
CA GLY A 58 0.47 17.41 2.66
C GLY A 58 0.07 16.63 1.40
N ASP A 59 1.04 16.18 0.59
CA ASP A 59 0.74 15.32 -0.56
C ASP A 59 0.37 13.92 -0.08
N TRP A 60 -0.36 13.18 -0.91
CA TRP A 60 -0.68 11.78 -0.64
C TRP A 60 -0.51 10.91 -1.87
N VAL A 61 -0.12 9.67 -1.62
CA VAL A 61 0.16 8.69 -2.68
C VAL A 61 -0.41 7.33 -2.30
N ASP A 62 -1.04 6.66 -3.27
CA ASP A 62 -1.56 5.32 -3.04
C ASP A 62 -0.41 4.31 -2.97
N PHE A 63 -0.62 3.26 -2.17
CA PHE A 63 0.23 2.09 -2.21
C PHE A 63 -0.61 0.80 -2.26
N SER A 64 -0.08 -0.19 -2.96
CA SER A 64 -0.78 -1.46 -3.12
C SER A 64 -0.38 -2.43 -2.01
N TYR A 65 -1.31 -2.71 -1.11
CA TYR A 65 -1.22 -3.80 -0.13
C TYR A 65 -0.75 -5.12 -0.76
N ARG A 66 -1.18 -5.42 -1.99
CA ARG A 66 -0.79 -6.65 -2.68
C ARG A 66 0.69 -6.65 -3.07
N LYS A 67 1.22 -5.51 -3.54
CA LYS A 67 2.65 -5.41 -3.88
C LYS A 67 3.51 -5.59 -2.62
N CYS A 68 3.09 -4.99 -1.50
CA CYS A 68 3.70 -5.21 -0.19
C CYS A 68 3.74 -6.70 0.20
N LEU A 69 2.58 -7.38 0.16
CA LEU A 69 2.51 -8.80 0.49
C LEU A 69 3.32 -9.68 -0.47
N GLN A 70 3.28 -9.39 -1.76
CA GLN A 70 4.04 -10.13 -2.77
C GLN A 70 5.53 -10.08 -2.48
N ALA A 71 6.06 -8.89 -2.19
CA ALA A 71 7.46 -8.70 -1.82
C ALA A 71 7.80 -9.45 -0.53
N TYR A 72 6.99 -9.29 0.53
CA TYR A 72 7.18 -9.99 1.80
C TYR A 72 7.20 -11.52 1.63
N ILE A 73 6.26 -12.08 0.87
CA ILE A 73 6.18 -13.54 0.65
C ILE A 73 7.39 -14.03 -0.14
N LYS A 74 7.84 -13.28 -1.16
CA LYS A 74 9.04 -13.62 -1.93
C LYS A 74 10.30 -13.61 -1.08
N GLU A 75 10.43 -12.60 -0.21
CA GLU A 75 11.56 -12.48 0.71
C GLU A 75 11.59 -13.62 1.74
N LYS A 76 10.45 -13.92 2.36
CA LYS A 76 10.38 -14.87 3.48
C LYS A 76 10.24 -16.34 3.07
N TYR A 77 9.63 -16.61 1.91
CA TYR A 77 9.32 -17.97 1.44
C TYR A 77 9.73 -18.20 -0.02
N PRO A 78 11.00 -17.95 -0.40
CA PRO A 78 11.42 -17.88 -1.80
C PRO A 78 11.09 -19.15 -2.61
N SER A 79 11.22 -20.34 -2.01
CA SER A 79 10.97 -21.61 -2.70
C SER A 79 9.49 -21.91 -3.00
N HIS A 80 8.56 -21.24 -2.32
CA HIS A 80 7.11 -21.47 -2.48
C HIS A 80 6.36 -20.23 -2.94
N ALA A 81 7.03 -19.07 -2.98
CA ALA A 81 6.43 -17.78 -3.21
C ALA A 81 5.65 -17.75 -4.52
N ASP A 82 6.27 -18.09 -5.65
CA ASP A 82 5.63 -17.94 -6.96
C ASP A 82 4.35 -18.77 -7.09
N ARG A 83 4.38 -20.04 -6.64
CA ARG A 83 3.18 -20.90 -6.63
C ARG A 83 2.07 -20.31 -5.77
N PHE A 84 2.40 -19.78 -4.59
CA PHE A 84 1.42 -19.17 -3.70
C PHE A 84 0.84 -17.88 -4.28
N LEU A 85 1.72 -17.00 -4.78
CA LEU A 85 1.33 -15.70 -5.34
C LEU A 85 0.46 -15.86 -6.58
N GLN A 86 0.81 -16.79 -7.48
CA GLN A 86 0.03 -17.08 -8.67
C GLN A 86 -1.40 -17.55 -8.30
N LYS A 87 -1.51 -18.43 -7.30
CA LYS A 87 -2.80 -18.96 -6.86
C LYS A 87 -3.67 -17.94 -6.12
N HIS A 88 -3.06 -17.03 -5.36
CA HIS A 88 -3.80 -16.22 -4.38
C HIS A 88 -3.81 -14.71 -4.65
N LEU A 89 -2.84 -14.16 -5.39
CA LEU A 89 -2.63 -12.69 -5.46
C LEU A 89 -2.50 -12.10 -6.88
N VAL A 90 -2.18 -12.89 -7.92
CA VAL A 90 -1.95 -12.37 -9.29
C VAL A 90 -3.25 -12.04 -10.06
N ASN A 91 -4.40 -12.58 -9.66
CA ASN A 91 -5.60 -12.59 -10.51
C ASN A 91 -6.44 -11.30 -10.57
N ARG A 92 -5.91 -10.13 -10.23
CA ARG A 92 -6.60 -8.84 -10.43
C ARG A 92 -5.55 -7.75 -10.71
N SER A 93 -5.53 -7.29 -11.96
CA SER A 93 -4.69 -6.22 -12.50
C SER A 93 -4.61 -5.01 -11.56
N SER A 94 -3.41 -4.51 -11.31
CA SER A 94 -3.19 -3.24 -10.61
C SER A 94 -2.42 -2.30 -11.53
N GLU A 95 -3.07 -1.21 -11.93
CA GLU A 95 -2.50 -0.14 -12.74
C GLU A 95 -1.42 0.67 -11.97
N PRO A 96 -0.56 1.42 -12.69
CA PRO A 96 0.53 2.19 -12.09
C PRO A 96 0.04 3.37 -11.24
N PHE A 97 0.90 3.76 -10.30
CA PHE A 97 0.67 4.77 -9.26
C PHE A 97 0.50 6.18 -9.82
N ARG A 98 -0.45 6.97 -9.27
CA ARG A 98 -0.60 8.40 -9.56
C ARG A 98 -0.43 9.21 -8.27
N VAL A 99 0.53 10.15 -8.30
CA VAL A 99 0.62 11.21 -7.29
C VAL A 99 -0.48 12.21 -7.62
N GLN A 100 -1.42 12.44 -6.70
CA GLN A 100 -2.48 13.43 -6.89
C GLN A 100 -2.11 14.73 -6.19
N LYS A 101 -2.40 15.84 -6.86
CA LYS A 101 -2.16 17.22 -6.41
C LYS A 101 -3.47 17.86 -5.98
#